data_AF-A0A7Y5EU45-F1
#
_entry.id   AF-A0A7Y5EU45-F1
#
_cell.length_a   1.000
_cell.length_b   1.000
_cell.length_c   1.000
_cell.angle_alpha   90.00
_cell.angle_beta   90.00
_cell.angle_gamma   90.00
#
_symmetry.space_group_name_H-M   'P 1'
#
loop_
_entity.id
_entity.type
_entity.pdbx_description
1 polymer ?
#
loop_
_entity_poly.entity_id
_entity_poly.type
_entity_poly.pdbx_seq_one_letter_code
_entity_poly.pdbx_strand_id
1 'polypeptide(L)'
;MNPITPFNPNDYYGVTLPKPKSELNMETFLRLLTVQLSHQNPLEPMNDRDFFAQLAQLGQVQGMSQMQEAVNATQANSLLGKRVSALYTEPGSGLTDLVTGTATRLIANNGKYEVVIRTDNGFELTVPTSSIQTVELTNP
;
A
#
# COMPACT_ATOMS: atom_id res chain seq x y z
N MET A 1 -8.25 36.99 4.34
CA MET A 1 -7.66 36.29 5.49
C MET A 1 -6.91 35.09 4.94
N ASN A 2 -5.58 35.04 5.07
CA ASN A 2 -4.81 33.87 4.63
C ASN A 2 -5.00 32.73 5.65
N PRO A 3 -5.28 31.50 5.22
CA PRO A 3 -5.36 30.37 6.13
C PRO A 3 -3.96 30.08 6.68
N ILE A 4 -3.85 30.03 8.00
CA ILE A 4 -2.71 29.45 8.70
C ILE A 4 -2.69 27.96 8.38
N THR A 5 -1.74 27.53 7.55
CA THR A 5 -1.47 26.11 7.34
C THR A 5 -0.93 25.51 8.64
N PRO A 6 -1.42 24.34 9.08
CA PRO A 6 -0.88 23.66 10.24
C PRO A 6 0.62 23.42 10.05
N PHE A 7 1.41 23.65 11.11
CA PHE A 7 2.85 23.44 11.10
C PHE A 7 3.15 21.97 10.75
N ASN A 8 3.77 21.75 9.59
CA ASN A 8 4.33 20.46 9.21
C ASN A 8 5.85 20.51 9.45
N PRO A 9 6.38 19.79 10.45
CA PRO A 9 7.81 19.75 10.74
C PRO A 9 8.69 19.31 9.55
N ASN A 10 8.11 18.56 8.60
CA ASN A 10 8.82 18.04 7.44
C ASN A 10 9.19 19.15 6.43
N ASP A 11 8.50 20.29 6.45
CA ASP A 11 8.71 21.38 5.48
C ASP A 11 9.94 22.25 5.81
N TYR A 12 10.44 22.20 7.07
CA TYR A 12 11.52 23.05 7.56
C TYR A 12 12.82 22.31 7.83
N TYR A 13 12.73 21.05 8.27
CA TYR A 13 13.90 20.32 8.75
C TYR A 13 14.40 19.25 7.78
N GLY A 14 13.66 18.92 6.72
CA GLY A 14 14.06 17.87 5.77
C GLY A 14 14.28 16.50 6.42
N VAL A 15 13.86 16.32 7.68
CA VAL A 15 14.02 15.07 8.43
C VAL A 15 12.89 14.16 8.01
N THR A 16 13.09 13.45 6.90
CA THR A 16 12.33 12.22 6.67
C THR A 16 12.74 11.27 7.78
N LEU A 17 11.88 11.10 8.79
CA LEU A 17 12.05 10.02 9.76
C LEU A 17 12.26 8.73 8.96
N PRO A 18 13.36 7.98 9.20
CA PRO A 18 13.56 6.72 8.53
C PRO A 18 12.31 5.88 8.75
N LYS A 19 11.62 5.50 7.67
CA LYS A 19 10.53 4.53 7.77
C LYS A 19 11.09 3.34 8.57
N PRO A 20 10.45 2.92 9.67
CA PRO A 20 10.94 1.78 10.43
C PRO A 20 11.07 0.63 9.45
N LYS A 21 12.30 0.14 9.27
CA LYS A 21 12.59 -1.08 8.50
C LYS A 21 11.98 -2.25 9.27
N SER A 22 10.68 -2.43 9.09
CA SER A 22 9.93 -3.60 9.55
C SER A 22 10.04 -4.77 8.56
N GLU A 23 11.02 -4.72 7.67
CA GLU A 23 11.53 -5.88 6.96
C GLU A 23 12.47 -6.64 7.91
N LEU A 24 11.89 -7.27 8.93
CA LEU A 24 12.56 -8.33 9.67
C LEU A 24 12.74 -9.48 8.67
N ASN A 25 13.85 -9.42 7.95
CA ASN A 25 14.06 -10.11 6.69
C ASN A 25 14.14 -11.63 6.89
N MET A 26 13.22 -12.37 6.26
CA MET A 26 13.37 -13.80 5.94
C MET A 26 14.78 -14.11 5.44
N GLU A 27 15.44 -13.18 4.74
CA GLU A 27 16.82 -13.28 4.28
C GLU A 27 17.87 -13.27 5.41
N THR A 28 17.69 -12.41 6.43
CA THR A 28 18.52 -12.43 7.65
C THR A 28 18.34 -13.75 8.40
N PHE A 29 17.12 -14.31 8.37
CA PHE A 29 16.82 -15.62 8.94
C PHE A 29 17.43 -16.79 8.14
N LEU A 30 17.31 -16.82 6.80
CA LEU A 30 17.96 -17.84 5.95
C LEU A 30 19.47 -17.86 6.14
N ARG A 31 20.09 -16.69 6.38
CA ARG A 31 21.51 -16.57 6.74
C ARG A 31 21.80 -17.20 8.11
N LEU A 32 20.98 -16.92 9.13
CA LEU A 32 21.13 -17.54 10.45
C LEU A 32 20.85 -19.05 10.43
N LEU A 33 19.89 -19.51 9.62
CA LEU A 33 19.59 -20.92 9.38
C LEU A 33 20.79 -21.66 8.78
N THR A 34 21.45 -21.06 7.79
CA THR A 34 22.67 -21.61 7.18
C THR A 34 23.79 -21.75 8.21
N VAL A 35 23.92 -20.77 9.12
CA VAL A 35 24.91 -20.78 10.21
C VAL A 35 24.59 -21.88 11.23
N GLN A 36 23.33 -22.05 11.63
CA GLN A 36 22.93 -23.07 12.62
C GLN A 36 22.95 -24.50 12.06
N LEU A 37 22.55 -24.71 10.79
CA LEU A 37 22.69 -26.01 10.12
C LEU A 37 24.14 -26.48 10.01
N SER A 38 25.11 -25.55 9.95
CA SER A 38 26.54 -25.89 9.97
C SER A 38 27.06 -26.35 11.35
N HIS A 39 26.30 -26.11 12.42
CA HIS A 39 26.76 -26.26 13.82
C HIS A 39 25.87 -27.14 14.71
N GLN A 40 24.72 -27.63 14.23
CA GLN A 40 23.81 -28.46 15.03
C GLN A 40 24.21 -29.94 14.99
N ASN A 41 24.56 -30.48 16.16
CA ASN A 41 24.71 -31.91 16.38
C ASN A 41 23.30 -32.56 16.29
N PRO A 42 23.07 -33.57 15.43
CA PRO A 42 21.73 -33.99 14.96
C PRO A 42 20.78 -34.62 16.00
N LEU A 43 21.12 -34.64 17.29
CA LEU A 43 20.44 -35.47 18.29
C LEU A 43 19.34 -34.78 19.12
N GLU A 44 19.14 -33.45 19.07
CA GLU A 44 18.05 -32.79 19.81
C GLU A 44 17.36 -31.63 19.03
N PRO A 45 16.36 -31.92 18.18
CA PRO A 45 15.69 -30.92 17.34
C PRO A 45 14.33 -30.40 17.90
N MET A 46 14.06 -30.52 19.21
CA MET A 46 12.68 -30.38 19.72
C MET A 46 12.20 -28.95 20.05
N ASN A 47 13.08 -28.00 20.37
CA ASN A 47 12.65 -26.62 20.69
C ASN A 47 12.43 -25.75 19.42
N ASP A 48 13.12 -26.07 18.34
CA ASP A 48 13.15 -25.22 17.16
C ASP A 48 11.88 -25.36 16.30
N ARG A 49 11.18 -26.51 16.35
CA ARG A 49 10.00 -26.81 15.50
C ARG A 49 8.79 -25.88 15.71
N ASP A 50 8.42 -25.59 16.96
CA ASP A 50 7.24 -24.75 17.24
C ASP A 50 7.50 -23.28 16.89
N PHE A 51 8.74 -22.83 17.08
CA PHE A 51 9.19 -21.50 16.63
C PHE A 51 9.23 -21.42 15.10
N PHE A 52 9.69 -22.47 14.40
CA PHE A 52 9.65 -22.55 12.94
C PHE A 52 8.23 -22.52 12.39
N ALA A 53 7.27 -23.19 13.03
CA ALA A 53 5.88 -23.18 12.60
C ALA A 53 5.30 -21.74 12.64
N GLN A 54 5.58 -20.99 13.70
CA GLN A 54 5.13 -19.60 13.84
C GLN A 54 5.83 -18.66 12.85
N LEU A 55 7.12 -18.85 12.59
CA LEU A 55 7.85 -18.07 11.59
C LEU A 55 7.42 -18.39 10.16
N ALA A 56 7.22 -19.66 9.81
CA ALA A 56 6.69 -20.04 8.51
C ALA A 56 5.31 -19.42 8.27
N GLN A 57 4.48 -19.37 9.32
CA GLN A 57 3.18 -18.70 9.25
C GLN A 57 3.32 -17.19 9.04
N LEU A 58 4.27 -16.52 9.70
CA LEU A 58 4.57 -15.10 9.46
C LEU A 58 5.10 -14.85 8.03
N GLY A 59 6.01 -15.70 7.54
CA GLY A 59 6.55 -15.60 6.18
C GLY A 59 5.48 -15.79 5.09
N GLN A 60 4.54 -16.72 5.31
CA GLN A 60 3.38 -16.89 4.44
C GLN A 60 2.48 -15.64 4.44
N VAL A 61 2.20 -15.07 5.61
CA VAL A 61 1.40 -13.83 5.72
C VAL A 61 2.10 -12.67 5.02
N GLN A 62 3.42 -12.52 5.19
CA GLN A 62 4.20 -11.48 4.53
C GLN A 62 4.20 -11.65 3.00
N GLY A 63 4.41 -12.87 2.50
CA GLY A 63 4.36 -13.17 1.07
C GLY A 63 2.97 -12.87 0.47
N MET A 64 1.90 -13.21 1.20
CA MET A 64 0.53 -12.88 0.79
C MET A 64 0.27 -11.36 0.79
N SER A 65 0.79 -10.64 1.79
CA SER A 65 0.71 -9.18 1.84
C SER A 65 1.41 -8.52 0.65
N GLN A 66 2.62 -8.97 0.31
CA GLN A 66 3.37 -8.46 -0.84
C GLN A 66 2.67 -8.77 -2.16
N MET A 67 2.10 -9.98 -2.29
CA MET A 67 1.30 -10.34 -3.47
C MET A 67 0.07 -9.44 -3.60
N GLN A 68 -0.65 -9.20 -2.51
CA GLN A 68 -1.81 -8.31 -2.52
C GLN A 68 -1.42 -6.88 -2.94
N GLU A 69 -0.29 -6.38 -2.46
CA GLU A 69 0.23 -5.08 -2.85
C GLU A 69 0.56 -5.02 -4.35
N ALA A 70 1.24 -6.03 -4.88
CA ALA A 70 1.55 -6.13 -6.31
C ALA A 70 0.29 -6.18 -7.20
N VAL A 71 -0.73 -6.94 -6.77
CA VAL A 71 -2.03 -6.99 -7.45
C VAL A 71 -2.72 -5.64 -7.41
N ASN A 72 -2.77 -4.99 -6.25
CA ASN A 72 -3.38 -3.66 -6.10
C ASN A 72 -2.64 -2.61 -6.95
N ALA A 73 -1.32 -2.66 -7.00
CA ALA A 73 -0.50 -1.77 -7.84
C ALA A 73 -0.84 -1.95 -9.32
N THR A 74 -0.99 -3.19 -9.78
CA THR A 74 -1.31 -3.50 -11.17
C THR A 74 -2.71 -3.00 -11.53
N GLN A 75 -3.70 -3.25 -10.67
CA GLN A 75 -5.05 -2.72 -10.85
C GLN A 75 -5.06 -1.19 -10.88
N ALA A 76 -4.39 -0.54 -9.93
CA ALA A 76 -4.30 0.91 -9.87
C ALA A 76 -3.68 1.50 -11.15
N ASN A 77 -2.56 0.94 -11.62
CA ASN A 77 -1.93 1.35 -12.87
C ASN A 77 -2.84 1.20 -14.09
N SER A 78 -3.69 0.17 -14.12
CA SER A 78 -4.63 -0.04 -15.22
C SER A 78 -5.71 1.03 -15.34
N LEU A 79 -5.92 1.84 -14.29
CA LEU A 79 -6.92 2.90 -14.25
C LEU A 79 -6.40 4.20 -14.84
N LEU A 80 -5.09 4.45 -14.77
CA LEU A 80 -4.49 5.69 -15.28
C LEU A 80 -4.87 5.96 -16.73
N GLY A 81 -5.28 7.19 -17.01
CA GLY A 81 -5.74 7.64 -18.33
C GLY A 81 -7.15 7.20 -18.70
N LYS A 82 -7.80 6.32 -17.92
CA LYS A 82 -9.17 5.90 -18.19
C LYS A 82 -10.19 6.80 -17.51
N ARG A 83 -11.38 6.85 -18.10
CA ARG A 83 -12.56 7.45 -17.46
C ARG A 83 -13.10 6.47 -16.43
N VAL A 84 -13.31 6.95 -15.21
CA VAL A 84 -13.76 6.15 -14.08
C VAL A 84 -14.86 6.88 -13.33
N SER A 85 -15.77 6.11 -12.72
CA SER A 85 -16.77 6.61 -11.79
C SER A 85 -16.49 6.03 -10.41
N ALA A 86 -16.43 6.90 -9.39
CA ALA A 86 -16.09 6.53 -8.03
C ALA A 86 -17.03 7.20 -7.02
N LEU A 87 -17.29 6.52 -5.91
CA LEU A 87 -17.95 7.15 -4.78
C LEU A 87 -16.96 8.05 -4.05
N TYR A 88 -17.36 9.30 -3.85
CA TYR A 88 -16.63 10.29 -3.08
C TYR A 88 -17.48 10.76 -1.90
N THR A 89 -16.95 10.59 -0.69
CA THR A 89 -17.57 11.12 0.52
C THR A 89 -16.93 12.45 0.85
N GLU A 90 -17.71 13.53 0.82
CA GLU A 90 -17.20 14.87 1.08
C GLU A 90 -16.80 15.04 2.56
N PRO A 91 -15.57 15.50 2.84
CA PRO A 91 -15.13 15.78 4.20
C PRO A 91 -16.02 16.82 4.88
N GLY A 92 -16.61 16.47 6.01
CA GLY A 92 -17.40 17.38 6.85
C GLY A 92 -18.92 17.22 6.68
N SER A 93 -19.43 17.00 5.46
CA SER A 93 -20.87 16.74 5.25
C SER A 93 -21.21 15.25 5.40
N GLY A 94 -20.25 14.36 5.10
CA GLY A 94 -20.47 12.91 5.11
C GLY A 94 -21.37 12.43 3.96
N LEU A 95 -21.79 13.34 3.08
CA LEU A 95 -22.56 13.01 1.89
C LEU A 95 -21.67 12.28 0.91
N THR A 96 -22.19 11.18 0.36
CA THR A 96 -21.50 10.36 -0.63
C THR A 96 -22.15 10.58 -1.98
N ASP A 97 -21.35 10.98 -2.96
CA ASP A 97 -21.81 11.24 -4.33
C ASP A 97 -20.99 10.43 -5.35
N LEU A 98 -21.58 10.18 -6.51
CA LEU A 98 -20.92 9.51 -7.62
C LEU A 98 -20.18 10.54 -8.47
N VAL A 99 -18.86 10.46 -8.45
CA VAL A 99 -17.98 11.36 -9.19
C VAL A 99 -17.44 10.63 -10.41
N THR A 100 -17.53 11.25 -11.59
CA THR A 100 -16.98 10.72 -12.84
C THR A 100 -15.89 11.64 -13.38
N GLY A 101 -14.80 11.05 -13.87
CA GLY A 101 -13.71 11.80 -14.49
C GLY A 101 -12.59 10.91 -14.98
N THR A 102 -11.48 11.51 -15.39
CA THR A 102 -10.30 10.79 -15.88
C THR A 102 -9.30 10.57 -14.76
N ALA A 103 -8.84 9.33 -14.57
CA ALA A 103 -7.77 9.03 -13.62
C ALA A 103 -6.43 9.58 -14.12
N THR A 104 -5.83 10.50 -13.38
CA THR A 104 -4.62 11.23 -13.80
C THR A 104 -3.37 10.82 -13.03
N ARG A 105 -3.51 10.47 -11.75
CA ARG A 105 -2.40 10.17 -10.86
C ARG A 105 -2.77 9.08 -9.87
N LEU A 106 -1.77 8.31 -9.45
CA LEU A 106 -1.87 7.33 -8.38
C LEU A 106 -1.07 7.80 -7.17
N ILE A 107 -1.61 7.54 -5.99
CA ILE A 107 -0.97 7.80 -4.71
C ILE A 107 -0.95 6.48 -3.94
N ALA A 108 0.23 6.08 -3.47
CA ALA A 108 0.40 4.86 -2.68
C ALA A 108 0.71 5.25 -1.23
N ASN A 109 -0.18 4.87 -0.32
CA ASN A 109 -0.09 5.14 1.11
C ASN A 109 -0.19 3.82 1.89
N ASN A 110 0.95 3.31 2.37
CA ASN A 110 1.04 2.07 3.18
C ASN A 110 0.28 0.87 2.57
N GLY A 111 0.49 0.58 1.29
CA GLY A 111 -0.16 -0.53 0.57
C GLY A 111 -1.63 -0.25 0.17
N LYS A 112 -2.18 0.91 0.52
CA LYS A 112 -3.45 1.41 -0.02
C LYS A 112 -3.16 2.32 -1.22
N TYR A 113 -3.91 2.11 -2.30
CA TYR A 113 -3.80 2.92 -3.51
C TYR A 113 -5.00 3.86 -3.60
N GLU A 114 -4.72 5.12 -3.86
CA GLU A 114 -5.69 6.16 -4.13
C GLU A 114 -5.45 6.70 -5.54
N VAL A 115 -6.53 7.05 -6.23
CA VAL A 115 -6.52 7.58 -7.58
C VAL A 115 -6.99 9.02 -7.53
N VAL A 116 -6.27 9.90 -8.22
CA VAL A 116 -6.69 11.27 -8.46
C VAL A 116 -7.50 11.29 -9.75
N ILE A 117 -8.79 11.59 -9.62
CA ILE A 117 -9.72 11.74 -10.72
C ILE A 117 -9.82 13.23 -11.04
N ARG A 118 -9.59 13.59 -12.30
CA ARG A 118 -9.93 14.90 -12.85
C ARG A 118 -11.33 14.85 -13.43
N THR A 119 -12.26 15.55 -12.80
CA THR A 119 -13.66 15.65 -13.23
C THR A 119 -13.80 16.58 -14.44
N ASP A 120 -14.93 16.50 -15.13
CA ASP A 120 -15.19 17.29 -16.36
C ASP A 120 -15.23 18.81 -16.09
N ASN A 121 -15.49 19.22 -14.84
CA ASN A 121 -15.42 20.61 -14.38
C ASN A 121 -13.98 21.05 -13.97
N GLY A 122 -12.98 20.18 -14.16
CA GLY A 122 -11.56 20.49 -13.96
C GLY A 122 -11.04 20.31 -12.53
N PHE A 123 -11.88 19.94 -11.57
CA PHE A 123 -11.43 19.64 -10.20
C PHE A 123 -10.72 18.29 -10.13
N GLU A 124 -9.75 18.20 -9.22
CA GLU A 124 -9.08 16.94 -8.89
C GLU A 124 -9.61 16.43 -7.55
N LEU A 125 -10.10 15.19 -7.55
CA LEU A 125 -10.59 14.50 -6.36
C LEU A 125 -9.77 13.24 -6.14
N THR A 126 -9.35 13.03 -4.89
CA THR A 126 -8.62 11.81 -4.50
C THR A 126 -9.62 10.83 -3.92
N VAL A 127 -9.67 9.64 -4.52
CA VAL A 127 -10.56 8.55 -4.10
C VAL A 127 -9.77 7.26 -3.92
N PRO A 128 -10.12 6.39 -2.97
CA PRO A 128 -9.49 5.08 -2.87
C PRO A 128 -9.83 4.24 -4.10
N THR A 129 -8.89 3.40 -4.56
CA THR A 129 -9.17 2.47 -5.68
C THR A 129 -10.36 1.56 -5.41
N SER A 130 -10.64 1.28 -4.13
CA SER A 130 -11.79 0.48 -3.70
C SER A 130 -13.16 1.16 -3.89
N SER A 131 -13.22 2.48 -4.06
CA SER A 131 -14.50 3.18 -4.30
C SER A 131 -14.85 3.33 -5.78
N ILE A 132 -13.97 2.87 -6.68
CA ILE A 132 -14.19 2.90 -8.13
C ILE A 132 -15.17 1.79 -8.50
N GLN A 133 -16.27 2.16 -9.16
CA GLN A 133 -17.34 1.24 -9.55
C GLN A 133 -17.30 0.89 -11.03
N THR A 134 -16.86 1.79 -11.89
CA THR A 134 -16.88 1.58 -13.34
C THR A 134 -15.67 2.24 -13.98
N VAL A 135 -15.12 1.56 -14.98
CA VAL A 135 -14.02 2.03 -15.82
C VAL A 135 -14.52 2.01 -17.26
N GLU A 136 -14.77 3.18 -17.83
CA GLU A 136 -15.09 3.29 -19.24
C GLU A 136 -13.79 3.18 -20.05
N LEU A 137 -13.72 2.17 -20.91
CA LEU A 137 -12.65 2.06 -21.89
C LEU A 137 -12.80 3.22 -22.87
N THR A 138 -11.88 4.18 -22.81
CA THR A 138 -11.75 5.18 -23.88
C THR A 138 -11.23 4.42 -25.10
N ASN A 139 -12.13 4.11 -26.04
CA ASN A 139 -11.77 3.42 -27.28
C ASN A 139 -10.89 4.36 -28.13
N PRO A 140 -9.77 3.88 -28.71
CA PRO A 140 -8.88 4.68 -29.55
C PRO A 140 -9.55 5.18 -30.83
#